data_AF-A0A9E6D200-F1
#
_entry.id   AF-A0A9E6D200-F1
#
_cell.length_a   1.000
_cell.length_b   1.000
_cell.length_c   1.000
_cell.angle_alpha   90.00
_cell.angle_beta   90.00
_cell.angle_gamma   90.00
#
_symmetry.space_group_name_H-M   'P 1'
#
loop_
_entity.id
_entity.type
_entity.pdbx_description
1 polymer ?
#
loop_
_entity_poly.entity_id
_entity_poly.type
_entity_poly.pdbx_seq_one_letter_code
_entity_poly.pdbx_strand_id
1 'polypeptide(L)'
;MKKITPYKTTRNAITAMDNGGRFYNLLTKANDGNVSTSELAKIAGVFSDKQKMVLYLEMSLLSLDENSKHSVIKLLSNDLAIAYHKYKSQILMPSKAIENGIVSKNAIITGTPEYVTSNSDFNGFIMIPIMAGSVMTMTMIPIIDHYDVYKIRDQESDQHFLIAHARSSKKLPQQLIKCGGILKELKTNKKVGNQQNKFLETVYYSVL
;
A
#
# COMPACT_ATOMS: atom_id res chain seq x y z
N MET A 1 3.89 -5.23 -8.00
CA MET A 1 3.54 -3.88 -7.49
C MET A 1 3.09 -2.99 -8.64
N LYS A 2 2.13 -2.08 -8.43
CA LYS A 2 1.55 -1.23 -9.50
C LYS A 2 1.92 0.24 -9.28
N LYS A 3 2.40 0.91 -10.33
CA LYS A 3 2.60 2.38 -10.31
C LYS A 3 1.22 3.06 -10.35
N ILE A 4 1.01 4.04 -9.48
CA ILE A 4 -0.13 4.94 -9.51
C ILE A 4 0.37 6.33 -9.91
N THR A 5 -0.38 6.99 -10.79
CA THR A 5 -0.22 8.42 -11.08
C THR A 5 -1.37 9.15 -10.40
N PRO A 6 -1.11 9.92 -9.33
CA PRO A 6 -2.16 10.63 -8.62
C PRO A 6 -2.86 11.65 -9.52
N TYR A 7 -4.14 11.88 -9.26
CA TYR A 7 -4.91 12.87 -9.97
C TYR A 7 -4.43 14.28 -9.59
N LYS A 8 -4.23 15.12 -10.62
CA LYS A 8 -3.78 16.51 -10.45
C LYS A 8 -4.89 17.47 -10.03
N THR A 9 -6.15 17.08 -10.23
CA THR A 9 -7.32 17.94 -9.97
C THR A 9 -8.47 17.11 -9.42
N THR A 10 -9.29 17.72 -8.57
CA THR A 10 -10.53 17.14 -8.02
C THR A 10 -11.47 16.67 -9.11
N ARG A 11 -11.66 17.48 -10.17
CA ARG A 11 -12.52 17.14 -11.31
C ARG A 11 -12.10 15.83 -11.97
N ASN A 12 -10.81 15.66 -12.27
CA ASN A 12 -10.29 14.44 -12.88
C ASN A 12 -10.47 13.23 -11.96
N ALA A 13 -10.27 13.39 -10.65
CA ALA A 13 -10.49 12.33 -9.69
C ALA A 13 -11.95 11.88 -9.65
N ILE A 14 -12.88 12.83 -9.50
CA ILE A 14 -14.33 12.57 -9.49
C ILE A 14 -14.76 11.88 -10.78
N THR A 15 -14.40 12.48 -11.93
CA THR A 15 -14.80 11.96 -13.26
C THR A 15 -14.30 10.53 -13.48
N ALA A 16 -13.08 10.21 -13.03
CA ALA A 16 -12.54 8.86 -13.16
C ALA A 16 -13.23 7.86 -12.23
N MET A 17 -13.53 8.26 -10.99
CA MET A 17 -14.11 7.39 -9.97
C MET A 17 -15.60 7.10 -10.19
N ASP A 18 -16.37 8.13 -10.50
CA ASP A 18 -17.83 8.10 -10.73
C ASP A 18 -18.23 7.46 -12.08
N ASN A 19 -17.23 7.10 -12.90
CA ASN A 19 -17.44 6.35 -14.15
C ASN A 19 -16.77 4.98 -14.15
N GLY A 20 -16.23 4.53 -13.00
CA GLY A 20 -15.51 3.25 -12.92
C GLY A 20 -14.31 3.17 -13.87
N GLY A 21 -13.69 4.31 -14.22
CA GLY A 21 -12.53 4.39 -15.12
C GLY A 21 -12.84 4.23 -16.61
N ARG A 22 -14.11 4.31 -17.03
CA ARG A 22 -14.51 4.24 -18.44
C ARG A 22 -14.92 5.61 -18.95
N PHE A 23 -14.46 5.97 -20.15
CA PHE A 23 -14.83 7.24 -20.81
C PHE A 23 -16.26 7.22 -21.40
N TYR A 24 -16.85 6.06 -21.61
CA TYR A 24 -18.21 5.91 -22.14
C TYR A 24 -18.84 4.61 -21.62
N ASN A 25 -19.97 4.68 -20.90
CA ASN A 25 -20.74 3.50 -20.50
C ASN A 25 -22.23 3.86 -20.55
N LEU A 26 -22.98 3.28 -21.51
CA LEU A 26 -24.43 3.48 -21.71
C LEU A 26 -25.33 2.61 -20.81
N LEU A 27 -24.77 1.79 -19.89
CA LEU A 27 -25.53 0.74 -19.18
C LEU A 27 -25.31 0.71 -17.65
N THR A 28 -24.48 1.59 -17.09
CA THR A 28 -24.33 1.77 -15.64
C THR A 28 -24.88 3.14 -15.26
N LYS A 29 -25.42 3.30 -14.04
CA LYS A 29 -25.73 4.62 -13.45
C LYS A 29 -24.44 5.41 -13.14
N ALA A 30 -23.54 5.48 -14.11
CA ALA A 30 -22.29 6.24 -14.02
C ALA A 30 -22.64 7.73 -14.02
N ASN A 31 -21.87 8.54 -13.30
CA ASN A 31 -22.10 9.97 -13.12
C ASN A 31 -23.38 10.29 -12.31
N ASP A 32 -23.68 9.45 -11.30
CA ASP A 32 -24.76 9.70 -10.34
C ASP A 32 -24.30 10.49 -9.11
N GLY A 33 -23.01 10.88 -9.07
CA GLY A 33 -22.40 11.60 -7.96
C GLY A 33 -22.10 10.71 -6.75
N ASN A 34 -22.15 9.38 -6.90
CA ASN A 34 -21.96 8.42 -5.82
C ASN A 34 -21.04 7.27 -6.24
N VAL A 35 -19.78 7.34 -5.82
CA VAL A 35 -18.77 6.31 -6.05
C VAL A 35 -19.11 5.05 -5.24
N SER A 36 -19.47 3.98 -5.95
CA SER A 36 -19.78 2.67 -5.39
C SER A 36 -18.53 1.81 -5.18
N THR A 37 -18.64 0.80 -4.30
CA THR A 37 -17.61 -0.24 -4.12
C THR A 37 -17.23 -0.89 -5.44
N SER A 38 -18.21 -1.12 -6.33
CA SER A 38 -17.98 -1.77 -7.63
C SER A 38 -17.17 -0.91 -8.60
N GLU A 39 -17.32 0.41 -8.56
CA GLU A 39 -16.59 1.33 -9.44
C GLU A 39 -15.15 1.47 -8.97
N LEU A 40 -14.95 1.69 -7.67
CA LEU A 40 -13.60 1.78 -7.10
C LEU A 40 -12.84 0.46 -7.26
N ALA A 41 -13.51 -0.68 -7.06
CA ALA A 41 -12.97 -2.02 -7.29
C ALA A 41 -12.42 -2.20 -8.72
N LYS A 42 -13.21 -1.82 -9.73
CA LYS A 42 -12.82 -1.92 -11.14
C LYS A 42 -11.58 -1.09 -11.45
N ILE A 43 -11.53 0.15 -10.98
CA ILE A 43 -10.40 1.06 -11.22
C ILE A 43 -9.14 0.58 -10.49
N ALA A 44 -9.30 0.15 -9.24
CA ALA A 44 -8.20 -0.40 -8.44
C ALA A 44 -7.67 -1.71 -9.05
N GLY A 45 -8.51 -2.45 -9.78
CA GLY A 45 -8.22 -3.81 -10.25
C GLY A 45 -8.30 -4.82 -9.12
N VAL A 46 -9.22 -4.61 -8.17
CA VAL A 46 -9.37 -5.39 -6.95
C VAL A 46 -10.81 -5.88 -6.87
N PHE A 47 -11.04 -7.16 -6.57
CA PHE A 47 -12.40 -7.72 -6.54
C PHE A 47 -13.18 -7.34 -5.27
N SER A 48 -12.67 -7.72 -4.08
CA SER A 48 -13.41 -7.58 -2.81
C SER A 48 -12.55 -7.05 -1.64
N ASP A 49 -11.25 -6.83 -1.86
CA ASP A 49 -10.33 -6.37 -0.83
C ASP A 49 -10.50 -4.86 -0.58
N LYS A 50 -11.44 -4.53 0.32
CA LYS A 50 -11.78 -3.15 0.72
C LYS A 50 -10.57 -2.37 1.24
N GLN A 51 -9.65 -3.04 1.93
CA GLN A 51 -8.44 -2.41 2.44
C GLN A 51 -7.54 -1.94 1.29
N LYS A 52 -7.32 -2.77 0.27
CA LYS A 52 -6.59 -2.37 -0.94
C LYS A 52 -7.33 -1.33 -1.78
N MET A 53 -8.66 -1.34 -1.80
CA MET A 53 -9.45 -0.30 -2.49
C MET A 53 -9.24 1.07 -1.83
N VAL A 54 -9.28 1.14 -0.50
CA VAL A 54 -9.02 2.38 0.25
C VAL A 54 -7.59 2.85 0.04
N LEU A 55 -6.61 1.94 0.09
CA LEU A 55 -5.22 2.28 -0.19
C LEU A 55 -5.04 2.82 -1.62
N TYR A 56 -5.70 2.22 -2.61
CA TYR A 56 -5.67 2.72 -3.99
C TYR A 56 -6.26 4.13 -4.09
N LEU A 57 -7.39 4.38 -3.44
CA LEU A 57 -8.04 5.69 -3.38
C LEU A 57 -7.08 6.73 -2.79
N GLU A 58 -6.52 6.49 -1.61
CA GLU A 58 -5.61 7.45 -0.96
C GLU A 58 -4.35 7.72 -1.79
N MET A 59 -3.75 6.68 -2.37
CA MET A 59 -2.60 6.83 -3.28
C MET A 59 -2.96 7.64 -4.53
N SER A 60 -4.16 7.48 -5.07
CA SER A 60 -4.64 8.21 -6.25
C SER A 60 -4.92 9.68 -5.97
N LEU A 61 -5.12 10.06 -4.70
CA LEU A 61 -5.43 11.42 -4.27
C LEU A 61 -4.23 12.17 -3.66
N LEU A 62 -3.03 11.60 -3.73
CA LEU A 62 -1.83 12.14 -3.07
C LEU A 62 -1.46 13.57 -3.51
N SER A 63 -1.80 13.98 -4.73
CA SER A 63 -1.50 15.32 -5.26
C SER A 63 -2.60 16.35 -5.01
N LEU A 64 -3.72 15.96 -4.39
CA LEU A 64 -4.79 16.87 -4.04
C LEU A 64 -4.58 17.47 -2.64
N ASP A 65 -5.05 18.69 -2.44
CA ASP A 65 -5.17 19.29 -1.11
C ASP A 65 -6.30 18.63 -0.30
N GLU A 66 -6.37 18.93 1.00
CA GLU A 66 -7.34 18.31 1.90
C GLU A 66 -8.80 18.64 1.57
N ASN A 67 -9.11 19.85 1.07
CA ASN A 67 -10.47 20.22 0.67
C ASN A 67 -10.89 19.43 -0.57
N SER A 68 -9.97 19.29 -1.52
CA SER A 68 -10.15 18.49 -2.73
C SER A 68 -10.34 17.01 -2.42
N LYS A 69 -9.51 16.43 -1.52
CA LYS A 69 -9.68 15.06 -1.03
C LYS A 69 -11.04 14.88 -0.36
N HIS A 70 -11.42 15.81 0.51
CA HIS A 70 -12.69 15.75 1.22
C HIS A 70 -13.88 15.78 0.26
N SER A 71 -13.80 16.56 -0.82
CA SER A 71 -14.82 16.61 -1.87
C SER A 71 -14.99 15.27 -2.57
N VAL A 72 -13.89 14.55 -2.85
CA VAL A 72 -13.95 13.19 -3.42
C VAL A 72 -14.53 12.19 -2.42
N ILE A 73 -14.08 12.24 -1.16
CA ILE A 73 -14.52 11.32 -0.10
C ILE A 73 -16.02 11.45 0.19
N LYS A 74 -16.59 12.66 0.04
CA LYS A 74 -18.03 12.91 0.19
C LYS A 74 -18.90 12.18 -0.84
N LEU A 75 -18.33 11.81 -1.99
CA LEU A 75 -19.04 11.05 -3.01
C LEU A 75 -19.00 9.55 -2.75
N LEU A 76 -18.30 9.07 -1.73
CA LEU A 76 -18.26 7.65 -1.44
C LEU A 76 -19.64 7.18 -0.94
N SER A 77 -20.12 6.08 -1.50
CA SER A 77 -21.25 5.34 -0.95
C SER A 77 -21.04 4.99 0.53
N ASN A 78 -22.13 4.85 1.30
CA ASN A 78 -22.05 4.59 2.74
C ASN A 78 -21.12 3.41 3.11
N ASP A 79 -21.17 2.31 2.35
CA ASP A 79 -20.30 1.14 2.56
C ASP A 79 -18.81 1.47 2.35
N LEU A 80 -18.48 2.25 1.32
CA LEU A 80 -17.12 2.71 1.07
C LEU A 80 -16.67 3.75 2.09
N ALA A 81 -17.54 4.65 2.54
CA ALA A 81 -17.21 5.62 3.58
C ALA A 81 -16.83 4.90 4.89
N ILE A 82 -17.60 3.88 5.30
CA ILE A 82 -17.28 3.03 6.45
C ILE A 82 -15.93 2.32 6.25
N ALA A 83 -15.71 1.75 5.06
CA ALA A 83 -14.45 1.08 4.74
C ALA A 83 -13.26 2.06 4.77
N TYR A 84 -13.44 3.26 4.22
CA TYR A 84 -12.44 4.32 4.19
C TYR A 84 -12.01 4.71 5.61
N HIS A 85 -12.97 4.97 6.50
CA HIS A 85 -12.66 5.29 7.89
C HIS A 85 -11.94 4.14 8.61
N LYS A 86 -12.31 2.89 8.34
CA LYS A 86 -11.69 1.70 8.95
C LYS A 86 -10.25 1.47 8.49
N TYR A 87 -10.01 1.62 7.19
CA TYR A 87 -8.75 1.25 6.51
C TYR A 87 -7.89 2.45 6.10
N LYS A 88 -8.22 3.67 6.54
CA LYS A 88 -7.43 4.87 6.28
C LYS A 88 -5.95 4.65 6.60
N SER A 89 -5.09 5.09 5.70
CA SER A 89 -3.66 4.87 5.77
C SER A 89 -3.00 5.72 6.83
N GLN A 90 -1.99 5.16 7.47
CA GLN A 90 -1.02 5.90 8.27
C GLN A 90 0.01 6.50 7.32
N ILE A 91 0.12 7.83 7.25
CA ILE A 91 1.20 8.48 6.51
C ILE A 91 2.40 8.60 7.44
N LEU A 92 3.48 7.89 7.12
CA LEU A 92 4.63 7.72 8.02
C LEU A 92 5.94 7.97 7.29
N MET A 93 6.89 8.59 7.99
CA MET A 93 8.30 8.53 7.62
C MET A 93 8.89 7.17 8.02
N PRO A 94 9.99 6.72 7.38
CA PRO A 94 10.66 5.47 7.72
C PRO A 94 10.90 5.27 9.23
N SER A 95 11.42 6.28 9.92
CA SER A 95 11.64 6.29 11.37
C SER A 95 10.36 6.04 12.17
N LYS A 96 9.30 6.79 11.86
CA LYS A 96 7.99 6.67 12.52
C LYS A 96 7.27 5.37 12.19
N ALA A 97 7.54 4.76 11.04
CA ALA A 97 7.01 3.44 10.72
C ALA A 97 7.54 2.34 11.66
N ILE A 98 8.81 2.43 12.05
CA ILE A 98 9.42 1.51 13.03
C ILE A 98 8.76 1.70 14.40
N GLU A 99 8.80 2.93 14.92
CA GLU A 99 8.36 3.26 16.28
C GLU A 99 6.84 3.05 16.43
N ASN A 100 6.06 3.72 15.58
CA ASN A 100 4.64 3.98 15.82
C ASN A 100 3.71 3.32 14.80
N GLY A 101 4.25 2.68 13.76
CA GLY A 101 3.44 2.03 12.74
C GLY A 101 2.56 0.93 13.31
N ILE A 102 1.26 0.99 13.05
CA ILE A 102 0.27 -0.02 13.48
C ILE A 102 0.23 -1.14 12.44
N VAL A 103 0.51 -2.37 12.87
CA VAL A 103 0.48 -3.60 12.06
C VAL A 103 -0.94 -3.89 11.56
N SER A 104 -1.04 -4.57 10.41
CA SER A 104 -2.28 -4.94 9.72
C SER A 104 -3.10 -3.76 9.21
N LYS A 105 -2.58 -2.55 9.30
CA LYS A 105 -3.18 -1.35 8.73
C LYS A 105 -2.45 -0.88 7.48
N ASN A 106 -3.18 -0.15 6.66
CA ASN A 106 -2.61 0.56 5.53
C ASN A 106 -1.60 1.59 6.02
N ALA A 107 -0.52 1.75 5.25
CA ALA A 107 0.43 2.82 5.44
C ALA A 107 0.96 3.33 4.10
N ILE A 108 1.31 4.60 4.08
CA ILE A 108 1.99 5.27 2.97
C ILE A 108 3.32 5.79 3.50
N ILE A 109 4.43 5.27 2.97
CA ILE A 109 5.78 5.61 3.39
C ILE A 109 6.48 6.34 2.25
N THR A 110 7.12 7.46 2.58
CA THR A 110 7.87 8.28 1.62
C THR A 110 9.36 8.05 1.79
N GLY A 111 10.10 7.96 0.68
CA GLY A 111 11.56 7.91 0.70
C GLY A 111 12.14 7.37 -0.60
N THR A 112 13.47 7.19 -0.61
CA THR A 112 14.20 6.67 -1.77
C THR A 112 14.49 5.19 -1.56
N PRO A 113 14.08 4.30 -2.48
CA PRO A 113 14.27 2.87 -2.32
C PRO A 113 15.68 2.45 -2.78
N GLU A 114 16.33 1.63 -1.97
CA GLU A 114 17.61 0.98 -2.25
C GLU A 114 17.38 -0.54 -2.25
N TYR A 115 17.66 -1.20 -3.38
CA TYR A 115 17.40 -2.64 -3.54
C TYR A 115 18.35 -3.48 -2.69
N VAL A 116 17.81 -4.48 -1.99
CA VAL A 116 18.61 -5.44 -1.23
C VAL A 116 19.04 -6.56 -2.17
N THR A 117 20.34 -6.63 -2.45
CA THR A 117 20.91 -7.48 -3.52
C THR A 117 21.18 -8.93 -3.11
N SER A 118 21.34 -9.23 -1.80
CA SER A 118 21.71 -10.58 -1.37
C SER A 118 21.10 -11.01 -0.04
N ASN A 119 20.97 -12.33 0.13
CA ASN A 119 20.53 -12.96 1.40
C ASN A 119 21.57 -12.78 2.51
N SER A 120 22.86 -12.63 2.20
CA SER A 120 23.90 -12.37 3.22
C SER A 120 23.74 -11.01 3.89
N ASP A 121 23.12 -10.05 3.21
CA ASP A 121 22.92 -8.68 3.72
C ASP A 121 21.64 -8.54 4.55
N PHE A 122 20.82 -9.60 4.68
CA PHE A 122 19.47 -9.50 5.21
C PHE A 122 19.00 -10.71 6.03
N ASN A 123 18.59 -10.46 7.29
CA ASN A 123 18.19 -11.50 8.27
C ASN A 123 16.71 -11.43 8.69
N GLY A 124 15.83 -10.92 7.83
CA GLY A 124 14.39 -10.82 8.12
C GLY A 124 13.58 -12.00 7.59
N PHE A 125 12.62 -12.44 8.39
CA PHE A 125 11.80 -13.61 8.12
C PHE A 125 10.31 -13.27 8.20
N ILE A 126 9.51 -13.99 7.43
CA ILE A 126 8.04 -13.97 7.50
C ILE A 126 7.51 -15.36 7.86
N MET A 127 6.33 -15.39 8.47
CA MET A 127 5.60 -16.62 8.75
C MET A 127 4.68 -16.93 7.58
N ILE A 128 4.81 -18.11 6.99
CA ILE A 128 3.88 -18.61 5.97
C ILE A 128 3.15 -19.85 6.47
N PRO A 129 1.84 -19.99 6.22
CA PRO A 129 1.13 -21.23 6.46
C PRO A 129 1.50 -22.24 5.36
N ILE A 130 1.89 -23.45 5.76
CA ILE A 130 2.11 -24.58 4.86
C ILE A 130 1.22 -25.76 5.28
N MET A 131 0.75 -26.51 4.30
CA MET A 131 -0.01 -27.74 4.54
C MET A 131 0.97 -28.91 4.67
N ALA A 132 1.05 -29.50 5.87
CA ALA A 132 1.80 -30.72 6.13
C ALA A 132 0.80 -31.87 6.31
N GLY A 133 0.45 -32.54 5.21
CA GLY A 133 -0.67 -33.48 5.18
C GLY A 133 -1.99 -32.75 5.41
N SER A 134 -2.72 -33.11 6.48
CA SER A 134 -4.00 -32.49 6.87
C SER A 134 -3.86 -31.38 7.93
N VAL A 135 -2.64 -31.05 8.36
CA VAL A 135 -2.40 -30.05 9.42
C VAL A 135 -1.78 -28.79 8.82
N MET A 136 -2.32 -27.63 9.19
CA MET A 136 -1.73 -26.33 8.85
C MET A 136 -0.61 -26.00 9.86
N THR A 137 0.62 -25.86 9.39
CA THR A 137 1.76 -25.44 10.22
C THR A 137 2.29 -24.10 9.74
N MET A 138 2.89 -23.32 10.65
CA MET A 138 3.48 -22.02 10.33
C MET A 138 4.99 -22.16 10.23
N THR A 139 5.55 -21.88 9.06
CA THR A 139 6.99 -21.98 8.81
C THR A 139 7.60 -20.59 8.66
N MET A 140 8.77 -20.40 9.27
CA MET A 140 9.55 -19.18 9.15
C MET A 140 10.48 -19.28 7.94
N ILE A 141 10.35 -18.34 7.01
CA ILE A 141 11.14 -18.29 5.78
C ILE A 141 11.77 -16.91 5.57
N PRO A 142 12.95 -16.80 4.93
CA PRO A 142 13.51 -15.52 4.55
C PRO A 142 12.54 -14.74 3.63
N ILE A 143 12.28 -13.46 3.93
CA ILE A 143 11.32 -12.67 3.13
C ILE A 143 11.79 -12.49 1.67
N ILE A 144 13.10 -12.42 1.45
CA ILE A 144 13.72 -12.22 0.14
C ILE A 144 13.48 -13.40 -0.81
N ASP A 145 13.14 -14.58 -0.28
CA ASP A 145 12.80 -15.75 -1.10
C ASP A 145 11.45 -15.57 -1.82
N HIS A 146 10.56 -14.71 -1.29
CA HIS A 146 9.22 -14.48 -1.84
C HIS A 146 9.00 -13.05 -2.36
N TYR A 147 9.82 -12.09 -1.94
CA TYR A 147 9.65 -10.68 -2.23
C TYR A 147 10.91 -10.06 -2.83
N ASP A 148 10.72 -9.02 -3.64
CA ASP A 148 11.76 -8.03 -3.86
C ASP A 148 11.75 -7.07 -2.66
N VAL A 149 12.90 -6.95 -2.00
CA VAL A 149 13.06 -6.19 -0.75
C VAL A 149 13.88 -4.94 -0.99
N TYR A 150 13.46 -3.83 -0.39
CA TYR A 150 14.16 -2.55 -0.47
C TYR A 150 14.26 -1.92 0.92
N LYS A 151 15.35 -1.20 1.14
CA LYS A 151 15.48 -0.22 2.22
C LYS A 151 14.97 1.11 1.69
N ILE A 152 13.88 1.64 2.25
CA ILE A 152 13.41 3.00 1.94
C ILE A 152 14.03 3.97 2.95
N ARG A 153 14.82 4.92 2.45
CA ARG A 153 15.51 5.90 3.28
C ARG A 153 14.75 7.22 3.37
N ASP A 154 14.73 7.76 4.57
CA ASP A 154 14.34 9.11 4.91
C ASP A 154 15.42 10.11 4.43
N GLN A 155 15.01 11.33 4.02
CA GLN A 155 15.94 12.43 3.69
C GLN A 155 16.48 13.15 4.94
N GLU A 156 15.75 13.14 6.06
CA GLU A 156 16.07 13.90 7.29
C GLU A 156 16.91 13.10 8.28
N SER A 157 16.52 11.85 8.60
CA SER A 157 17.18 11.07 9.67
C SER A 157 18.15 9.98 9.19
N ASP A 158 18.27 9.76 7.87
CA ASP A 158 18.97 8.61 7.24
C ASP A 158 18.54 7.24 7.81
N GLN A 159 17.45 7.19 8.57
CA GLN A 159 16.85 5.93 9.00
C GLN A 159 16.18 5.25 7.80
N HIS A 160 16.29 3.93 7.79
CA HIS A 160 15.71 3.11 6.75
C HIS A 160 14.58 2.26 7.30
N PHE A 161 13.55 2.09 6.48
CA PHE A 161 12.47 1.16 6.73
C PHE A 161 12.44 0.10 5.63
N LEU A 162 11.95 -1.09 5.94
CA LEU A 162 11.88 -2.16 4.96
C LEU A 162 10.55 -2.12 4.23
N ILE A 163 10.63 -2.12 2.91
CA ILE A 163 9.48 -2.36 2.04
C ILE A 163 9.73 -3.61 1.22
N ALA A 164 8.68 -4.37 0.97
CA ALA A 164 8.73 -5.60 0.21
C ALA A 164 7.53 -5.67 -0.72
N HIS A 165 7.74 -6.07 -1.96
CA HIS A 165 6.64 -6.35 -2.89
C HIS A 165 6.84 -7.70 -3.56
N ALA A 166 5.74 -8.33 -4.00
CA ALA A 166 5.80 -9.59 -4.73
C ALA A 166 6.81 -9.48 -5.89
N ARG A 167 7.63 -10.52 -6.07
CA ARG A 167 8.71 -10.53 -7.06
C ARG A 167 8.22 -10.10 -8.44
N SER A 168 9.00 -9.23 -9.07
CA SER A 168 8.65 -8.58 -10.32
C SER A 168 9.89 -8.43 -11.20
N SER A 169 9.73 -8.51 -12.52
CA SER A 169 10.83 -8.22 -13.46
C SER A 169 11.26 -6.75 -13.44
N LYS A 170 10.39 -5.84 -12.97
CA LYS A 170 10.66 -4.42 -12.84
C LYS A 170 11.03 -4.06 -11.40
N LYS A 171 12.20 -3.46 -11.22
CA LYS A 171 12.67 -2.90 -9.94
C LYS A 171 12.14 -1.49 -9.73
N LEU A 172 12.12 -1.04 -8.47
CA LEU A 172 11.77 0.34 -8.13
C LEU A 172 12.82 1.32 -8.66
N PRO A 173 12.41 2.55 -9.06
CA PRO A 173 13.35 3.59 -9.43
C PRO A 173 14.07 4.13 -8.19
N GLN A 174 15.37 4.41 -8.31
CA GLN A 174 16.20 5.00 -7.26
C GLN A 174 15.98 6.51 -7.16
N GLN A 175 14.74 6.92 -6.85
CA GLN A 175 14.34 8.31 -6.67
C GLN A 175 13.27 8.40 -5.58
N LEU A 176 12.92 9.61 -5.17
CA LEU A 176 11.91 9.83 -4.13
C LEU A 176 10.55 9.32 -4.60
N ILE A 177 9.95 8.42 -3.82
CA ILE A 177 8.63 7.85 -4.09
C ILE A 177 7.79 7.77 -2.82
N LYS A 178 6.48 7.64 -3.00
CA LYS A 178 5.54 7.18 -1.96
C LYS A 178 5.16 5.74 -2.22
N CYS A 179 5.34 4.87 -1.24
CA CYS A 179 4.97 3.47 -1.27
C CYS A 179 3.73 3.24 -0.41
N GLY A 180 2.66 2.71 -1.00
CA GLY A 180 1.44 2.34 -0.31
C GLY A 180 1.35 0.83 -0.13
N GLY A 181 1.08 0.38 1.09
CA GLY A 181 0.97 -1.04 1.41
C GLY A 181 0.32 -1.32 2.75
N ILE A 182 0.49 -2.55 3.22
CA ILE A 182 0.00 -3.00 4.53
C ILE A 182 1.22 -3.23 5.43
N LEU A 183 1.22 -2.64 6.63
CA LEU A 183 2.28 -2.89 7.60
C LEU A 183 2.16 -4.30 8.18
N LYS A 184 3.25 -5.06 8.15
CA LYS A 184 3.33 -6.43 8.65
C LYS A 184 4.49 -6.59 9.63
N GLU A 185 4.39 -7.60 10.47
CA GLU A 185 5.49 -8.00 11.35
C GLU A 185 6.60 -8.68 10.55
N LEU A 186 7.83 -8.31 10.86
CA LEU A 186 9.05 -8.97 10.42
C LEU A 186 9.67 -9.67 11.62
N LYS A 187 9.99 -10.96 11.48
CA LYS A 187 10.71 -11.72 12.51
C LYS A 187 12.20 -11.69 12.21
N THR A 188 13.03 -11.83 13.24
CA THR A 188 14.49 -11.92 13.13
C THR A 188 15.00 -13.10 13.95
N ASN A 189 15.99 -13.83 13.43
CA ASN A 189 16.59 -14.98 14.14
C ASN A 189 17.38 -14.60 15.40
N LYS A 190 17.85 -13.35 15.52
CA LYS A 190 18.58 -12.89 16.71
C LYS A 190 17.58 -12.48 17.80
N LYS A 191 17.67 -13.09 18.99
CA LYS A 191 16.99 -12.67 20.23
C LYS A 191 17.54 -11.35 20.75
N VAL A 192 17.53 -10.29 19.94
CA VAL A 192 17.77 -8.92 20.41
C VAL A 192 16.40 -8.36 20.80
N GLY A 193 16.27 -7.95 22.06
CA GLY A 193 14.99 -7.85 22.77
C GLY A 193 13.87 -7.12 22.04
N ASN A 194 12.65 -7.66 22.16
CA ASN A 194 11.31 -7.04 22.06
C ASN A 194 10.97 -5.96 21.01
N GLN A 195 11.87 -5.56 20.10
CA GLN A 195 11.48 -4.74 18.96
C GLN A 195 10.81 -5.64 17.94
N GLN A 196 9.48 -5.58 17.89
CA GLN A 196 8.73 -6.06 16.73
C GLN A 196 9.23 -5.27 15.52
N ASN A 197 10.09 -5.91 14.72
CA ASN A 197 10.49 -5.34 13.45
C ASN A 197 9.26 -5.33 12.54
N LYS A 198 9.09 -4.27 11.78
CA LYS A 198 7.95 -4.06 10.87
C LYS A 198 8.48 -3.92 9.46
N PHE A 199 7.67 -4.27 8.47
CA PHE A 199 7.93 -3.95 7.08
C PHE A 199 6.62 -3.57 6.38
N LEU A 200 6.72 -2.85 5.26
CA LEU A 200 5.57 -2.56 4.41
C LEU A 200 5.49 -3.61 3.31
N GLU A 201 4.41 -4.38 3.29
CA GLU A 201 4.05 -5.16 2.11
C GLU A 201 3.41 -4.22 1.08
N THR A 202 4.24 -3.72 0.16
CA THR A 202 3.88 -2.67 -0.78
C THR A 202 3.07 -3.23 -1.95
N VAL A 203 1.92 -2.60 -2.19
CA VAL A 203 1.01 -2.92 -3.30
C VAL A 203 1.16 -1.89 -4.42
N TYR A 204 1.31 -0.62 -4.04
CA TYR A 204 1.34 0.52 -4.95
C TYR A 204 2.53 1.44 -4.70
N TYR A 205 2.98 2.16 -5.72
CA TYR A 205 3.92 3.27 -5.56
C TYR A 205 3.57 4.45 -6.47
N SER A 206 3.91 5.66 -6.05
CA SER A 206 3.86 6.88 -6.85
C SER A 206 5.22 7.55 -6.85
N VAL A 207 5.65 8.03 -8.01
CA VAL A 207 6.78 8.94 -8.11
C VAL A 207 6.34 10.33 -7.64
N LEU A 208 7.20 11.03 -6.91
CA LEU A 208 7.00 12.43 -6.51
C LEU A 208 7.66 13.38 -7.50
#